data_AF-A0A7R9Z4I4-F1
#
_entry.id   AF-A0A7R9Z4I4-F1
#
_cell.length_a   1.000
_cell.length_b   1.000
_cell.length_c   1.000
_cell.angle_alpha   90.00
_cell.angle_beta   90.00
_cell.angle_gamma   90.00
#
_symmetry.space_group_name_H-M   'P 1'
#
loop_
_entity.id
_entity.type
_entity.pdbx_description
1 polymer ?
#
loop_
_entity_poly.entity_id
_entity_poly.type
_entity_poly.pdbx_seq_one_letter_code
_entity_poly.pdbx_strand_id
1 'polypeptide(L)'
;FMYMICAKPLNEAFYYLDLCWCLNFFALFDLFTFVLSSKIDLGVDEGTRKEIYLASMGAACGPLTGATIVLPFVAFLFHDVKTMTGLFIHLYPPMVSYTLLWHAHEIREAWPTIFHLDYLSDVKFFPESGPLFLPFTKLGSIASNSVALYFIWFILYVVWMTLIGLDLPRKVRRTKLKDGSPAPAKYDTVFHSTVRGGLCILIGKTLWGRPKSVSLKQMEENDFEYRDFVVYMVMHAIAAVLSIYVLAYPCISSKKVHVSFLAFLMLITVHRGAKRYTYYSTAMYGRMIRKQFAEQMGRSDEPKKIK
;
A
#
# COMPACT_ATOMS: atom_id res chain seq x y z
N PHE A 1 -6.33 -0.65 -31.46
CA PHE A 1 -5.83 -1.85 -30.75
C PHE A 1 -4.30 -1.93 -30.80
N MET A 2 -3.65 -1.74 -31.96
CA MET A 2 -2.17 -1.69 -32.05
C MET A 2 -1.49 -0.68 -31.11
N TYR A 3 -2.02 0.54 -30.94
CA TYR A 3 -1.42 1.51 -29.99
C TYR A 3 -1.45 1.08 -28.52
N MET A 4 -2.43 0.27 -28.09
CA MET A 4 -2.44 -0.31 -26.74
C MET A 4 -1.47 -1.49 -26.61
N ILE A 5 -1.24 -2.24 -27.69
CA ILE A 5 -0.24 -3.32 -27.73
C ILE A 5 1.18 -2.74 -27.67
N CYS A 6 1.40 -1.55 -28.24
CA CYS A 6 2.72 -0.91 -28.27
C CYS A 6 3.05 -0.07 -27.02
N ALA A 7 2.05 0.33 -26.23
CA ALA A 7 2.28 1.12 -25.01
C ALA A 7 2.81 0.22 -23.89
N LYS A 8 4.14 0.11 -23.78
CA LYS A 8 4.77 -0.56 -22.63
C LYS A 8 4.52 0.27 -21.36
N PRO A 9 3.98 -0.32 -20.28
CA PRO A 9 3.87 0.39 -19.02
C PRO A 9 5.27 0.78 -18.53
N LEU A 10 5.34 1.84 -17.73
CA LEU A 10 6.58 2.19 -17.04
C LEU A 10 7.00 1.02 -16.12
N ASN A 11 8.30 0.86 -15.92
CA ASN A 11 8.81 -0.17 -15.02
C ASN A 11 8.46 0.18 -13.56
N GLU A 12 7.67 -0.69 -12.92
CA GLU A 12 7.16 -0.52 -11.56
C GLU A 12 8.09 -1.13 -10.49
N ALA A 13 9.36 -1.43 -10.80
CA ALA A 13 10.30 -2.04 -9.84
C ALA A 13 10.43 -1.26 -8.52
N PHE A 14 10.30 0.07 -8.53
CA PHE A 14 10.36 0.87 -7.30
C PHE A 14 9.05 0.87 -6.49
N TYR A 15 8.02 0.13 -6.92
CA TYR A 15 6.83 -0.07 -6.10
C TYR A 15 7.13 -0.93 -4.88
N TYR A 16 8.17 -1.77 -4.93
CA TYR A 16 8.64 -2.54 -3.78
C TYR A 16 9.22 -1.67 -2.64
N LEU A 17 9.49 -0.39 -2.88
CA LEU A 17 9.90 0.57 -1.86
C LEU A 17 8.71 1.22 -1.13
N ASP A 18 7.47 0.92 -1.54
CA ASP A 18 6.28 1.40 -0.85
C ASP A 18 6.11 0.75 0.52
N LEU A 19 5.50 1.47 1.45
CA LEU A 19 5.35 1.02 2.84
C LEU A 19 4.75 -0.38 2.90
N CYS A 20 3.69 -0.64 2.15
CA CYS A 20 2.96 -1.90 2.26
C CYS A 20 3.83 -3.10 1.83
N TRP A 21 4.66 -2.92 0.81
CA TRP A 21 5.63 -3.94 0.39
C TRP A 21 6.75 -4.12 1.41
N CYS A 22 7.34 -3.03 1.90
CA CYS A 22 8.38 -3.10 2.91
C CYS A 22 7.90 -3.79 4.19
N LEU A 23 6.67 -3.51 4.64
CA LEU A 23 6.07 -4.16 5.80
C LEU A 23 5.83 -5.66 5.58
N ASN A 24 5.42 -6.07 4.38
CA ASN A 24 5.27 -7.49 4.06
C ASN A 24 6.63 -8.20 4.00
N PHE A 25 7.66 -7.59 3.41
CA PHE A 25 9.01 -8.15 3.44
C PHE A 25 9.55 -8.24 4.87
N PHE A 26 9.29 -7.23 5.69
CA PHE A 26 9.63 -7.25 7.11
C PHE A 26 8.92 -8.39 7.85
N ALA A 27 7.61 -8.57 7.65
CA ALA A 27 6.85 -9.66 8.27
C ALA A 27 7.31 -11.05 7.80
N LEU A 28 7.66 -11.21 6.52
CA LEU A 28 8.23 -12.45 6.01
C LEU A 28 9.61 -12.72 6.61
N PHE A 29 10.45 -11.68 6.74
CA PHE A 29 11.76 -11.78 7.38
C PHE A 29 11.62 -12.15 8.87
N ASP A 30 10.65 -11.58 9.58
CA ASP A 30 10.29 -11.90 10.96
C ASP A 30 9.91 -13.38 11.11
N LEU A 31 8.96 -13.86 10.31
CA LEU A 31 8.56 -15.27 10.29
C LEU A 31 9.72 -16.21 9.96
N PHE A 32 10.57 -15.84 8.99
CA PHE A 32 11.73 -16.63 8.63
C PHE A 32 12.76 -16.68 9.78
N THR A 33 12.94 -15.57 10.49
CA THR A 33 13.80 -15.48 11.67
C THR A 33 13.28 -16.39 12.78
N PHE A 34 11.96 -16.45 13.03
CA PHE A 34 11.39 -17.39 13.99
C PHE A 34 11.63 -18.85 13.61
N VAL A 35 11.39 -19.21 12.35
CA VAL A 35 11.62 -20.59 11.88
C VAL A 35 13.10 -20.96 11.97
N LEU A 36 14.00 -20.13 11.45
CA LEU A 36 15.43 -20.44 11.45
C LEU A 36 16.03 -20.44 12.85
N SER A 37 15.67 -19.49 13.71
CA SER A 37 16.21 -19.40 15.06
C SER A 37 15.85 -20.60 15.95
N SER A 38 14.80 -21.35 15.59
CA SER A 38 14.46 -22.63 16.24
C SER A 38 15.34 -23.81 15.81
N LYS A 39 16.02 -23.69 14.66
CA LYS A 39 16.80 -24.77 14.03
C LYS A 39 18.30 -24.51 14.05
N ILE A 40 18.67 -23.25 13.96
CA ILE A 40 20.03 -22.74 13.88
C ILE A 40 20.06 -21.66 14.95
N ASP A 41 20.89 -21.81 15.97
CA ASP A 41 20.99 -20.83 17.05
C ASP A 41 21.52 -19.49 16.51
N LEU A 42 20.60 -18.67 15.98
CA LEU A 42 20.90 -17.37 15.38
C LEU A 42 21.24 -16.30 16.43
N GLY A 43 21.17 -16.63 17.73
CA GLY A 43 21.42 -15.68 18.82
C GLY A 43 20.39 -14.55 18.93
N VAL A 44 19.20 -14.70 18.35
CA VAL A 44 18.11 -13.71 18.48
C VAL A 44 17.40 -13.95 19.82
N ASP A 45 17.67 -13.07 20.78
CA ASP A 45 17.09 -13.09 22.11
C ASP A 45 15.57 -12.87 22.09
N GLU A 46 14.90 -13.33 23.14
CA GLU A 46 13.44 -13.27 23.27
C GLU A 46 12.91 -11.83 23.28
N GLY A 47 13.66 -10.89 23.86
CA GLY A 47 13.31 -9.48 23.87
C GLY A 47 13.23 -8.92 22.45
N THR A 48 14.27 -9.15 21.64
CA THR A 48 14.26 -8.72 20.23
C THR A 48 13.09 -9.33 19.44
N ARG A 49 12.79 -10.63 19.64
CA ARG A 49 11.63 -11.28 18.98
C ARG A 49 10.31 -10.61 19.36
N LYS A 50 10.13 -10.31 20.65
CA LYS A 50 8.96 -9.59 21.16
C LYS A 50 8.84 -8.22 20.49
N GLU A 51 9.91 -7.43 20.45
CA GLU A 51 9.87 -6.08 19.87
C GLU A 51 9.49 -6.09 18.38
N ILE A 52 10.03 -7.04 17.61
CA ILE A 52 9.72 -7.23 16.19
C ILE A 52 8.24 -7.62 16.02
N TYR A 53 7.77 -8.60 16.79
CA TYR A 53 6.37 -9.03 16.76
C TYR A 53 5.42 -7.87 17.07
N LEU A 54 5.71 -7.07 18.10
CA LEU A 54 4.91 -5.89 18.47
C LEU A 54 4.82 -4.89 17.32
N ALA A 55 5.93 -4.65 16.61
CA ALA A 55 5.95 -3.78 15.44
C ALA A 55 5.13 -4.35 14.27
N SER A 56 5.31 -5.65 13.97
CA SER A 56 4.57 -6.38 12.94
C SER A 56 3.06 -6.33 13.18
N MET A 57 2.63 -6.51 14.44
CA MET A 57 1.21 -6.50 14.83
C MET A 57 0.52 -5.17 14.59
N GLY A 58 1.12 -4.05 15.03
CA GLY A 58 0.51 -2.74 14.82
C GLY A 58 0.59 -2.27 13.37
N ALA A 59 1.63 -2.67 12.63
CA ALA A 59 1.72 -2.44 11.19
C ALA A 59 0.63 -3.19 10.40
N ALA A 60 0.39 -4.46 10.71
CA ALA A 60 -0.62 -5.30 10.07
C ALA A 60 -2.05 -4.85 10.40
N CYS A 61 -2.34 -4.63 11.68
CA CYS A 61 -3.67 -4.25 12.14
C CYS A 61 -3.98 -2.75 11.94
N GLY A 62 -2.95 -1.93 11.66
CA GLY A 62 -3.09 -0.49 11.42
C GLY A 62 -3.00 -0.15 9.93
N PRO A 63 -1.83 0.29 9.42
CA PRO A 63 -1.68 0.76 8.05
C PRO A 63 -2.15 -0.22 6.97
N LEU A 64 -1.88 -1.53 7.09
CA LEU A 64 -2.26 -2.52 6.07
C LEU A 64 -3.78 -2.78 6.06
N THR A 65 -4.40 -2.80 7.24
CA THR A 65 -5.87 -2.80 7.37
C THR A 65 -6.47 -1.54 6.74
N GLY A 66 -5.94 -0.36 7.09
CA GLY A 66 -6.40 0.92 6.54
C GLY A 66 -6.23 1.01 5.03
N ALA A 67 -5.12 0.52 4.50
CA ALA A 67 -4.86 0.45 3.07
C ALA A 67 -5.87 -0.46 2.35
N THR A 68 -6.26 -1.59 2.94
CA THR A 68 -7.35 -2.44 2.41
C THR A 68 -8.67 -1.66 2.32
N ILE A 69 -8.96 -0.83 3.32
CA ILE A 69 -10.17 0.02 3.35
C ILE A 69 -10.11 1.13 2.31
N VAL A 70 -8.97 1.81 2.13
CA VAL A 70 -8.90 3.05 1.34
C VAL A 70 -8.52 2.80 -0.12
N LEU A 71 -7.64 1.84 -0.41
CA LEU A 71 -7.05 1.69 -1.73
C LEU A 71 -8.02 0.98 -2.69
N PRO A 72 -8.47 1.66 -3.76
CA PRO A 72 -9.50 1.11 -4.62
C PRO A 72 -9.01 -0.12 -5.40
N PHE A 73 -7.70 -0.25 -5.64
CA PHE A 73 -7.11 -1.39 -6.34
C PHE A 73 -7.17 -2.70 -5.56
N VAL A 74 -7.32 -2.64 -4.22
CA VAL A 74 -7.48 -3.80 -3.35
C VAL A 74 -8.89 -4.38 -3.53
N ALA A 75 -8.99 -5.43 -4.36
CA ALA A 75 -10.24 -6.03 -4.81
C ALA A 75 -10.06 -7.51 -5.18
N PHE A 76 -11.11 -8.32 -5.03
CA PHE A 76 -11.12 -9.71 -5.48
C PHE A 76 -11.32 -9.80 -6.99
N LEU A 77 -10.21 -9.96 -7.74
CA LEU A 77 -10.22 -10.08 -9.20
C LEU A 77 -9.37 -11.28 -9.66
N PHE A 78 -9.98 -12.47 -9.67
CA PHE A 78 -9.29 -13.76 -9.90
C PHE A 78 -8.49 -13.87 -11.21
N HIS A 79 -8.87 -13.16 -12.26
CA HIS A 79 -8.17 -13.21 -13.55
C HIS A 79 -7.01 -12.20 -13.66
N ASP A 80 -6.86 -11.30 -12.69
CA ASP A 80 -5.80 -10.28 -12.69
C ASP A 80 -4.86 -10.53 -11.51
N VAL A 81 -3.77 -11.24 -11.80
CA VAL A 81 -2.74 -11.59 -10.82
C VAL A 81 -2.19 -10.35 -10.12
N LYS A 82 -2.02 -9.22 -10.82
CA LYS A 82 -1.49 -7.99 -10.22
C LYS A 82 -2.46 -7.43 -9.18
N THR A 83 -3.75 -7.37 -9.52
CA THR A 83 -4.78 -6.95 -8.57
C THR A 83 -4.89 -7.92 -7.38
N MET A 84 -4.83 -9.23 -7.63
CA MET A 84 -4.91 -10.24 -6.58
C MET A 84 -3.70 -10.21 -5.63
N THR A 85 -2.49 -10.06 -6.16
CA THR A 85 -1.27 -9.84 -5.36
C THR A 85 -1.41 -8.57 -4.52
N GLY A 86 -1.92 -7.48 -5.11
CA GLY A 86 -2.26 -6.26 -4.39
C GLY A 86 -3.25 -6.51 -3.26
N LEU A 87 -4.25 -7.37 -3.43
CA LEU A 87 -5.16 -7.75 -2.35
C LEU A 87 -4.45 -8.50 -1.21
N PHE A 88 -3.65 -9.51 -1.54
CA PHE A 88 -2.99 -10.34 -0.52
C PHE A 88 -2.03 -9.55 0.36
N ILE A 89 -1.25 -8.64 -0.22
CA ILE A 89 -0.29 -7.79 0.51
C ILE A 89 -0.96 -6.93 1.59
N HIS A 90 -2.23 -6.55 1.40
CA HIS A 90 -2.93 -5.70 2.36
C HIS A 90 -3.85 -6.50 3.29
N LEU A 91 -4.50 -7.56 2.79
CA LEU A 91 -5.49 -8.34 3.54
C LEU A 91 -4.88 -9.50 4.35
N TYR A 92 -3.83 -10.16 3.86
CA TYR A 92 -3.25 -11.30 4.59
C TYR A 92 -2.60 -10.90 5.92
N PRO A 93 -1.84 -9.79 6.00
CA PRO A 93 -1.21 -9.41 7.26
C PRO A 93 -2.17 -9.31 8.45
N PRO A 94 -3.32 -8.59 8.39
CA PRO A 94 -4.25 -8.59 9.51
C PRO A 94 -4.91 -9.96 9.76
N MET A 95 -5.09 -10.82 8.75
CA MET A 95 -5.57 -12.20 8.97
C MET A 95 -4.54 -13.07 9.71
N VAL A 96 -3.26 -12.95 9.35
CA VAL A 96 -2.17 -13.64 10.03
C VAL A 96 -2.06 -13.14 11.47
N SER A 97 -2.07 -11.82 11.68
CA SER A 97 -2.09 -11.22 13.01
C SER A 97 -3.28 -11.66 13.86
N TYR A 98 -4.47 -11.78 13.28
CA TYR A 98 -5.64 -12.34 13.97
C TYR A 98 -5.36 -13.77 14.45
N THR A 99 -4.80 -14.59 13.57
CA THR A 99 -4.53 -16.01 13.88
C THR A 99 -3.45 -16.12 14.95
N LEU A 100 -2.33 -15.41 14.80
CA LEU A 100 -1.23 -15.40 15.77
C LEU A 100 -1.66 -14.90 17.16
N LEU A 101 -2.48 -13.84 17.21
CA LEU A 101 -2.91 -13.23 18.48
C LEU A 101 -3.99 -14.06 19.18
N TRP A 102 -5.03 -14.45 18.46
CA TRP A 102 -6.25 -15.02 19.05
C TRP A 102 -6.32 -16.54 19.05
N HIS A 103 -5.33 -17.19 18.42
CA HIS A 103 -5.15 -18.64 18.41
C HIS A 103 -3.72 -19.04 18.79
N ALA A 104 -3.07 -18.21 19.63
CA ALA A 104 -1.69 -18.41 20.07
C ALA A 104 -1.48 -19.76 20.77
N HIS A 105 -2.47 -20.22 21.55
CA HIS A 105 -2.40 -21.49 22.27
C HIS A 105 -2.36 -22.67 21.29
N GLU A 106 -3.30 -22.69 20.33
CA GLU A 106 -3.38 -23.75 19.32
C GLU A 106 -2.13 -23.78 18.43
N ILE A 107 -1.60 -22.59 18.07
CA ILE A 107 -0.36 -22.47 17.30
C ILE A 107 0.82 -23.02 18.11
N ARG A 108 0.94 -22.66 19.39
CA ARG A 108 2.01 -23.15 20.25
C ARG A 108 1.94 -24.66 20.42
N GLU A 109 0.74 -25.21 20.60
CA GLU A 109 0.52 -26.65 20.71
C GLU A 109 0.95 -27.38 19.42
N ALA A 110 0.63 -26.82 18.25
CA ALA A 110 1.00 -27.40 16.97
C ALA A 110 2.49 -27.23 16.61
N TRP A 111 3.13 -26.15 17.06
CA TRP A 111 4.51 -25.79 16.72
C TRP A 111 5.32 -25.29 17.94
N PRO A 112 5.51 -26.13 18.98
CA PRO A 112 6.03 -25.70 20.27
C PRO A 112 7.49 -25.23 20.25
N THR A 113 8.25 -25.61 19.21
CA THR A 113 9.66 -25.22 19.06
C THR A 113 9.84 -23.98 18.18
N ILE A 114 8.82 -23.56 17.43
CA ILE A 114 8.96 -22.47 16.44
C ILE A 114 8.36 -21.18 17.01
N PHE A 115 7.13 -21.26 17.53
CA PHE A 115 6.38 -20.10 17.99
C PHE A 115 6.41 -20.01 19.52
N HIS A 116 7.41 -19.29 20.03
CA HIS A 116 7.50 -18.91 21.44
C HIS A 116 6.64 -17.66 21.69
N LEU A 117 5.33 -17.86 21.88
CA LEU A 117 4.34 -16.78 22.03
C LEU A 117 4.03 -16.45 23.49
N ASP A 118 4.90 -16.81 24.43
CA ASP A 118 4.72 -16.59 25.87
C ASP A 118 4.60 -15.09 26.23
N TYR A 119 5.29 -14.23 25.49
CA TYR A 119 5.23 -12.77 25.68
C TYR A 119 3.88 -12.14 25.31
N LEU A 120 2.94 -12.87 24.71
CA LEU A 120 1.64 -12.33 24.29
C LEU A 120 0.74 -11.92 25.47
N SER A 121 0.88 -12.55 26.63
CA SER A 121 0.09 -12.19 27.82
C SER A 121 0.41 -10.78 28.33
N ASP A 122 1.62 -10.29 28.06
CA ASP A 122 2.16 -9.06 28.62
C ASP A 122 2.23 -7.93 27.59
N VAL A 123 1.50 -8.08 26.48
CA VAL A 123 1.50 -7.11 25.39
C VAL A 123 0.73 -5.86 25.81
N LYS A 124 1.46 -4.75 25.94
CA LYS A 124 0.86 -3.42 26.12
C LYS A 124 0.69 -2.75 24.76
N PHE A 125 -0.50 -2.21 24.51
CA PHE A 125 -0.72 -1.44 23.28
C PHE A 125 -0.01 -0.09 23.32
N PHE A 126 -0.18 0.65 24.42
CA PHE A 126 0.45 1.95 24.66
C PHE A 126 1.69 1.80 25.54
N PRO A 127 2.68 2.70 25.42
CA PRO A 127 3.78 2.75 26.37
C PRO A 127 3.29 3.24 27.72
N GLU A 128 4.04 2.95 28.79
CA GLU A 128 3.64 3.27 30.17
C GLU A 128 3.45 4.78 30.41
N SER A 129 4.09 5.62 29.62
CA SER A 129 3.92 7.07 29.71
C SER A 129 2.65 7.61 29.05
N GLY A 130 1.80 6.75 28.49
CA GLY A 130 0.56 7.13 27.84
C GLY A 130 0.62 7.16 26.30
N PRO A 131 -0.48 7.58 25.65
CA PRO A 131 -0.69 7.39 24.21
C PRO A 131 0.11 8.34 23.31
N LEU A 132 0.73 9.38 23.88
CA LEU A 132 1.54 10.35 23.15
C LEU A 132 3.02 10.15 23.47
N PHE A 133 3.81 9.86 22.45
CA PHE A 133 5.25 9.64 22.55
C PHE A 133 5.93 10.06 21.24
N LEU A 134 7.24 10.35 21.31
CA LEU A 134 8.04 10.60 20.12
C LEU A 134 8.47 9.28 19.49
N PRO A 135 8.58 9.21 18.14
CA PRO A 135 9.15 8.04 17.49
C PRO A 135 10.50 7.66 18.11
N PHE A 136 10.78 6.35 18.21
CA PHE A 136 12.00 5.80 18.83
C PHE A 136 12.14 5.99 20.34
N THR A 137 11.17 6.60 21.02
CA THR A 137 11.15 6.69 22.48
C THR A 137 10.22 5.64 23.07
N LYS A 138 10.59 5.08 24.23
CA LYS A 138 9.73 4.18 25.03
C LYS A 138 9.19 2.98 24.23
N LEU A 139 10.11 2.24 23.62
CA LEU A 139 9.83 0.95 22.97
C LEU A 139 9.25 -0.07 23.98
N GLY A 140 8.78 -1.21 23.48
CA GLY A 140 8.12 -2.24 24.31
C GLY A 140 6.59 -2.18 24.30
N SER A 141 5.99 -1.40 23.39
CA SER A 141 4.55 -1.41 23.14
C SER A 141 4.24 -1.48 21.65
N ILE A 142 3.05 -1.97 21.31
CA ILE A 142 2.62 -2.09 19.90
C ILE A 142 2.67 -0.73 19.20
N ALA A 143 2.10 0.30 19.83
CA ALA A 143 2.04 1.64 19.25
C ALA A 143 3.44 2.21 19.05
N SER A 144 4.31 2.16 20.08
CA SER A 144 5.67 2.71 20.00
C SER A 144 6.50 2.04 18.92
N ASN A 145 6.45 0.71 18.86
CA ASN A 145 7.27 -0.07 17.94
C ASN A 145 6.79 0.09 16.50
N SER A 146 5.47 0.09 16.28
CA SER A 146 4.90 0.26 14.95
C SER A 146 5.12 1.66 14.39
N VAL A 147 5.02 2.69 15.25
CA VAL A 147 5.35 4.07 14.88
C VAL A 147 6.83 4.19 14.56
N ALA A 148 7.72 3.61 15.39
CA ALA A 148 9.16 3.60 15.11
C ALA A 148 9.46 2.92 13.76
N LEU A 149 8.89 1.73 13.50
CA LEU A 149 9.04 1.01 12.23
C LEU A 149 8.57 1.84 11.04
N TYR A 150 7.41 2.50 11.16
CA TYR A 150 6.92 3.42 10.12
C TYR A 150 7.91 4.55 9.85
N PHE A 151 8.45 5.19 10.89
CA PHE A 151 9.38 6.31 10.72
C PHE A 151 10.74 5.90 10.14
N ILE A 152 11.21 4.67 10.41
CA ILE A 152 12.39 4.11 9.73
C ILE A 152 12.17 4.11 8.21
N TRP A 153 11.06 3.50 7.76
CA TRP A 153 10.71 3.47 6.35
C TRP A 153 10.50 4.88 5.80
N PHE A 154 9.75 5.73 6.51
CA PHE A 154 9.39 7.08 6.07
C PHE A 154 10.65 7.93 5.80
N ILE A 155 11.60 7.94 6.73
CA ILE A 155 12.84 8.73 6.59
C ILE A 155 13.62 8.24 5.37
N LEU A 156 13.84 6.94 5.25
CA LEU A 156 14.58 6.35 4.12
C LEU A 156 13.89 6.62 2.78
N TYR A 157 12.56 6.45 2.73
CA TYR A 157 11.77 6.66 1.51
C TYR A 157 11.74 8.14 1.10
N VAL A 158 11.54 9.06 2.05
CA VAL A 158 11.58 10.50 1.77
C VAL A 158 12.95 10.90 1.26
N VAL A 159 14.04 10.52 1.94
CA VAL A 159 15.41 10.83 1.48
C VAL A 159 15.66 10.29 0.07
N TRP A 160 15.28 9.04 -0.21
CA TRP A 160 15.43 8.47 -1.54
C TRP A 160 14.60 9.20 -2.61
N MET A 161 13.34 9.52 -2.31
CA MET A 161 12.45 10.23 -3.23
C MET A 161 12.96 11.64 -3.55
N THR A 162 13.47 12.36 -2.56
CA THR A 162 13.95 13.73 -2.74
C THR A 162 15.28 13.80 -3.47
N LEU A 163 16.15 12.81 -3.29
CA LEU A 163 17.45 12.75 -3.97
C LEU A 163 17.34 12.22 -5.41
N ILE A 164 16.50 11.22 -5.66
CA ILE A 164 16.47 10.51 -6.95
C ILE A 164 15.04 10.20 -7.41
N GLY A 165 14.17 9.73 -6.51
CA GLY A 165 12.90 9.11 -6.88
C GLY A 165 11.93 10.03 -7.63
N LEU A 166 11.90 11.33 -7.30
CA LEU A 166 11.05 12.33 -7.98
C LEU A 166 11.42 12.55 -9.45
N ASP A 167 12.68 12.35 -9.82
CA ASP A 167 13.16 12.58 -11.18
C ASP A 167 13.09 11.31 -12.04
N LEU A 168 12.67 10.16 -11.48
CA LEU A 168 12.63 8.88 -12.20
C LEU A 168 11.67 8.83 -13.40
N PRO A 169 10.40 9.27 -13.27
CA PRO A 169 9.44 9.21 -14.38
C PRO A 169 9.31 10.53 -15.17
N ARG A 170 10.05 11.58 -14.80
CA ARG A 170 9.96 12.90 -15.47
C ARG A 170 10.43 12.82 -16.90
N LYS A 171 9.57 13.24 -17.84
CA LYS A 171 9.87 13.24 -19.28
C LYS A 171 10.73 14.43 -19.70
N VAL A 172 10.54 15.61 -19.10
CA VAL A 172 11.01 16.89 -19.66
C VAL A 172 12.40 17.30 -19.16
N ARG A 173 12.80 16.86 -17.97
CA ARG A 173 14.08 17.25 -17.31
C ARG A 173 15.23 16.26 -17.47
N ARG A 174 15.00 15.10 -18.10
CA ARG A 174 16.01 14.05 -18.24
C ARG A 174 16.93 14.26 -19.42
N THR A 175 18.05 13.54 -19.37
CA THR A 175 19.05 13.35 -20.43
C THR A 175 18.37 13.38 -21.80
N LYS A 176 18.76 14.34 -22.63
CA LYS A 176 18.32 14.37 -24.03
C LYS A 176 18.98 13.20 -24.75
N LEU A 177 18.26 12.56 -25.66
CA LEU A 177 18.84 11.65 -26.64
C LEU A 177 19.84 12.43 -27.52
N LYS A 178 20.65 11.73 -28.31
CA LYS A 178 21.65 12.35 -29.19
C LYS A 178 21.06 13.37 -30.16
N ASP A 179 19.78 13.24 -30.50
CA ASP A 179 19.01 14.12 -31.36
C ASP A 179 18.40 15.34 -30.62
N GLY A 180 18.63 15.48 -29.31
CA GLY A 180 18.08 16.55 -28.49
C GLY A 180 16.66 16.29 -27.96
N SER A 181 16.01 15.19 -28.35
CA SER A 181 14.68 14.83 -27.86
C SER A 181 14.73 14.30 -26.42
N PRO A 182 13.65 14.44 -25.62
CA PRO A 182 13.64 13.94 -24.25
C PRO A 182 13.67 12.41 -24.21
N ALA A 183 14.59 11.83 -23.42
CA ALA A 183 14.61 10.38 -23.24
C ALA A 183 13.30 9.87 -22.63
N PRO A 184 12.80 8.70 -23.08
CA PRO A 184 11.57 8.15 -22.54
C PRO A 184 11.72 7.81 -21.05
N ALA A 185 10.69 8.12 -20.26
CA ALA A 185 10.60 7.69 -18.87
C ALA A 185 10.65 6.16 -18.81
N LYS A 186 11.53 5.62 -17.95
CA LYS A 186 11.74 4.16 -17.83
C LYS A 186 11.07 3.59 -16.58
N TYR A 187 11.10 4.32 -15.47
CA TYR A 187 10.69 3.83 -14.16
C TYR A 187 9.55 4.68 -13.60
N ASP A 188 8.70 4.06 -12.79
CA ASP A 188 7.62 4.73 -12.05
C ASP A 188 7.78 4.50 -10.54
N THR A 189 7.12 5.33 -9.73
CA THR A 189 7.06 5.15 -8.28
C THR A 189 5.61 5.20 -7.81
N VAL A 190 5.31 4.65 -6.61
CA VAL A 190 3.93 4.66 -6.08
C VAL A 190 3.40 6.07 -5.90
N PHE A 191 4.25 7.02 -5.49
CA PHE A 191 3.89 8.43 -5.45
C PHE A 191 3.35 8.92 -6.80
N HIS A 192 4.11 8.72 -7.88
CA HIS A 192 3.71 9.19 -9.21
C HIS A 192 2.44 8.51 -9.70
N SER A 193 2.32 7.19 -9.50
CA SER A 193 1.11 6.43 -9.82
C SER A 193 -0.13 6.98 -9.11
N THR A 194 0.00 7.23 -7.81
CA THR A 194 -1.09 7.72 -6.96
C THR A 194 -1.47 9.15 -7.31
N VAL A 195 -0.49 10.03 -7.49
CA VAL A 195 -0.72 11.45 -7.84
C VAL A 195 -1.30 11.60 -9.25
N ARG A 196 -0.88 10.75 -10.20
CA ARG A 196 -1.48 10.61 -11.53
C ARG A 196 -2.94 10.13 -11.49
N GLY A 197 -3.37 9.46 -10.42
CA GLY A 197 -4.75 9.02 -10.21
C GLY A 197 -5.79 10.12 -9.94
N GLY A 198 -5.40 11.40 -10.05
CA GLY A 198 -6.27 12.55 -9.85
C GLY A 198 -6.00 13.34 -8.56
N LEU A 199 -5.18 12.80 -7.67
CA LEU A 199 -4.76 13.50 -6.45
C LEU A 199 -3.98 14.79 -6.76
N CYS A 200 -3.25 14.84 -7.90
CA CYS A 200 -2.62 16.07 -8.38
C CYS A 200 -3.62 17.22 -8.57
N ILE A 201 -4.79 16.92 -9.13
CA ILE A 201 -5.84 17.93 -9.39
C ILE A 201 -6.43 18.41 -8.06
N LEU A 202 -6.67 17.48 -7.14
CA LEU A 202 -7.21 17.80 -5.82
C LEU A 202 -6.24 18.70 -5.06
N ILE A 203 -5.01 18.25 -4.82
CA ILE A 203 -3.96 19.01 -4.12
C ILE A 203 -3.72 20.36 -4.80
N GLY A 204 -3.54 20.35 -6.12
CA GLY A 204 -3.28 21.55 -6.90
C GLY A 204 -4.37 22.60 -6.73
N LYS A 205 -5.65 22.18 -6.85
CA LYS A 205 -6.79 23.09 -6.70
C LYS A 205 -6.96 23.58 -5.25
N THR A 206 -6.90 22.70 -4.27
CA THR A 206 -7.27 23.03 -2.88
C THR A 206 -6.19 23.80 -2.14
N LEU A 207 -4.91 23.45 -2.34
CA LEU A 207 -3.81 24.04 -1.59
C LEU A 207 -3.15 25.19 -2.36
N TRP A 208 -3.09 25.11 -3.68
CA TRP A 208 -2.29 26.03 -4.49
C TRP A 208 -3.11 26.89 -5.46
N GLY A 209 -4.43 26.72 -5.54
CA GLY A 209 -5.26 27.39 -6.55
C GLY A 209 -4.87 27.07 -7.99
N ARG A 210 -4.16 25.95 -8.23
CA ARG A 210 -3.63 25.55 -9.53
C ARG A 210 -4.79 25.25 -10.50
N PRO A 211 -4.81 25.84 -11.71
CA PRO A 211 -5.81 25.49 -12.72
C PRO A 211 -5.77 24.00 -13.07
N LYS A 212 -6.95 23.43 -13.36
CA LYS A 212 -7.07 22.01 -13.73
C LYS A 212 -6.22 21.64 -14.94
N SER A 213 -6.12 22.53 -15.93
CA SER A 213 -5.31 22.32 -17.14
C SER A 213 -3.83 22.10 -16.81
N VAL A 214 -3.28 22.86 -15.86
CA VAL A 214 -1.88 22.71 -15.42
C VAL A 214 -1.68 21.36 -14.72
N SER A 215 -2.62 20.97 -13.85
CA SER A 215 -2.55 19.67 -13.16
C SER A 215 -2.64 18.49 -14.14
N LEU A 216 -3.50 18.59 -15.15
CA LEU A 216 -3.61 17.59 -16.20
C LEU A 216 -2.32 17.47 -17.01
N LYS A 217 -1.68 18.60 -17.34
CA LYS A 217 -0.38 18.62 -18.00
C LYS A 217 0.70 17.93 -17.16
N GLN A 218 0.77 18.22 -15.85
CA GLN A 218 1.71 17.55 -14.95
C GLN A 218 1.47 16.04 -14.86
N MET A 219 0.21 15.60 -14.84
CA MET A 219 -0.15 14.19 -14.86
C MET A 219 0.28 13.48 -16.17
N GLU A 220 0.15 14.16 -17.31
CA GLU A 220 0.58 13.65 -18.61
C GLU A 220 2.10 13.57 -18.73
N GLU A 221 2.80 14.58 -18.20
CA GLU A 221 4.25 14.72 -18.26
C GLU A 221 4.99 13.98 -17.12
N ASN A 222 4.26 13.50 -16.11
CA ASN A 222 4.78 13.00 -14.83
C ASN A 222 5.73 13.99 -14.14
N ASP A 223 5.45 15.29 -14.28
CA ASP A 223 6.27 16.36 -13.73
C ASP A 223 5.61 16.98 -12.49
N PHE A 224 5.65 16.23 -11.39
CA PHE A 224 5.10 16.68 -10.10
C PHE A 224 6.11 17.49 -9.31
N GLU A 225 5.62 18.49 -8.59
CA GLU A 225 6.45 19.41 -7.81
C GLU A 225 6.79 18.83 -6.43
N TYR A 226 7.92 19.29 -5.87
CA TYR A 226 8.36 18.88 -4.53
C TYR A 226 7.33 19.18 -3.45
N ARG A 227 6.61 20.32 -3.54
CA ARG A 227 5.55 20.67 -2.59
C ARG A 227 4.37 19.69 -2.63
N ASP A 228 4.04 19.13 -3.79
CA ASP A 228 2.99 18.11 -3.92
C ASP A 228 3.44 16.80 -3.24
N PHE A 229 4.72 16.46 -3.37
CA PHE A 229 5.33 15.32 -2.69
C PHE A 229 5.34 15.49 -1.15
N VAL A 230 5.73 16.66 -0.65
CA VAL A 230 5.71 16.94 0.80
C VAL A 230 4.30 16.80 1.38
N VAL A 231 3.30 17.39 0.72
CA VAL A 231 1.90 17.25 1.15
C VAL A 231 1.46 15.79 1.15
N TYR A 232 1.77 15.04 0.08
CA TYR A 232 1.47 13.62 0.01
C TYR A 232 2.08 12.85 1.18
N MET A 233 3.37 13.06 1.48
CA MET A 233 4.07 12.33 2.55
C MET A 233 3.57 12.73 3.95
N VAL A 234 3.22 14.00 4.17
CA VAL A 234 2.59 14.43 5.43
C VAL A 234 1.24 13.75 5.63
N MET A 235 0.39 13.75 4.60
CA MET A 235 -0.91 13.08 4.66
C MET A 235 -0.77 11.57 4.87
N HIS A 236 0.21 10.95 4.20
CA HIS A 236 0.54 9.55 4.39
C HIS A 236 0.99 9.24 5.83
N ALA A 237 1.85 10.09 6.42
CA ALA A 237 2.29 9.94 7.81
C ALA A 237 1.15 10.05 8.81
N ILE A 238 0.29 11.06 8.64
CA ILE A 238 -0.91 11.21 9.48
C ILE A 238 -1.80 9.98 9.34
N ALA A 239 -2.12 9.55 8.12
CA ALA A 239 -3.00 8.40 7.88
C ALA A 239 -2.43 7.10 8.45
N ALA A 240 -1.14 6.82 8.22
CA ALA A 240 -0.46 5.63 8.72
C ALA A 240 -0.42 5.62 10.26
N VAL A 241 0.00 6.71 10.89
CA VAL A 241 0.07 6.80 12.36
C VAL A 241 -1.33 6.71 12.98
N LEU A 242 -2.32 7.46 12.45
CA LEU A 242 -3.71 7.36 12.94
C LEU A 242 -4.28 5.97 12.78
N SER A 243 -3.97 5.25 11.70
CA SER A 243 -4.47 3.89 11.51
C SER A 243 -3.95 2.91 12.57
N ILE A 244 -2.74 3.11 13.11
CA ILE A 244 -2.24 2.32 14.25
C ILE A 244 -3.17 2.54 15.45
N TYR A 245 -3.46 3.80 15.79
CA TYR A 245 -4.32 4.11 16.94
C TYR A 245 -5.78 3.72 16.75
N VAL A 246 -6.35 3.96 15.58
CA VAL A 246 -7.79 3.84 15.33
C VAL A 246 -8.18 2.43 14.89
N LEU A 247 -7.31 1.71 14.19
CA LEU A 247 -7.61 0.38 13.68
C LEU A 247 -6.90 -0.71 14.50
N ALA A 248 -5.59 -0.56 14.78
CA ALA A 248 -4.86 -1.62 15.47
C ALA A 248 -5.29 -1.79 16.94
N TYR A 249 -5.52 -0.68 17.67
CA TYR A 249 -5.96 -0.74 19.07
C TYR A 249 -7.22 -1.59 19.29
N PRO A 250 -8.35 -1.34 18.59
CA PRO A 250 -9.53 -2.17 18.74
C PRO A 250 -9.34 -3.62 18.25
N CYS A 251 -8.57 -3.85 17.18
CA CYS A 251 -8.24 -5.20 16.71
C CYS A 251 -7.48 -6.04 17.75
N ILE A 252 -6.68 -5.38 18.59
CA ILE A 252 -5.86 -6.05 19.60
C ILE A 252 -6.62 -6.17 20.92
N SER A 253 -7.54 -5.24 21.20
CA SER A 253 -8.33 -5.24 22.43
C SER A 253 -9.48 -6.26 22.42
N SER A 254 -9.95 -6.70 21.25
CA SER A 254 -11.10 -7.62 21.17
C SER A 254 -11.09 -8.53 19.94
N LYS A 255 -11.12 -9.85 20.19
CA LYS A 255 -11.26 -10.89 19.15
C LYS A 255 -12.46 -10.65 18.25
N LYS A 256 -13.59 -10.23 18.85
CA LYS A 256 -14.85 -9.96 18.14
C LYS A 256 -14.73 -8.74 17.23
N VAL A 257 -14.03 -7.70 17.68
CA VAL A 257 -13.82 -6.49 16.85
C VAL A 257 -12.85 -6.80 15.71
N HIS A 258 -11.77 -7.53 15.97
CA HIS A 258 -10.82 -7.93 14.94
C HIS A 258 -11.50 -8.77 13.83
N VAL A 259 -12.26 -9.82 14.19
CA VAL A 259 -12.97 -10.63 13.19
C VAL A 259 -14.03 -9.82 12.43
N SER A 260 -14.68 -8.86 13.09
CA SER A 260 -15.65 -7.96 12.44
C SER A 260 -14.97 -7.06 11.41
N PHE A 261 -13.79 -6.53 11.71
CA PHE A 261 -13.00 -5.80 10.73
C PHE A 261 -12.61 -6.68 9.54
N LEU A 262 -12.10 -7.90 9.77
CA LEU A 262 -11.77 -8.82 8.68
C LEU A 262 -12.99 -9.14 7.79
N ALA A 263 -14.15 -9.40 8.39
CA ALA A 263 -15.39 -9.61 7.64
C ALA A 263 -15.77 -8.38 6.81
N PHE A 264 -15.65 -7.18 7.39
CA PHE A 264 -15.89 -5.93 6.68
C PHE A 264 -14.91 -5.70 5.51
N LEU A 265 -13.63 -5.98 5.70
CA LEU A 265 -12.62 -5.92 4.63
C LEU A 265 -12.95 -6.90 3.49
N MET A 266 -13.37 -8.11 3.82
CA MET A 266 -13.83 -9.11 2.84
C MET A 266 -15.02 -8.58 2.04
N LEU A 267 -16.03 -8.01 2.69
CA LEU A 267 -17.19 -7.44 2.00
C LEU A 267 -16.80 -6.30 1.05
N ILE A 268 -15.93 -5.38 1.49
CA ILE A 268 -15.44 -4.28 0.65
C ILE A 268 -14.71 -4.81 -0.59
N THR A 269 -13.79 -5.76 -0.40
CA THR A 269 -12.93 -6.26 -1.48
C THR A 269 -13.71 -7.10 -2.48
N VAL A 270 -14.71 -7.87 -2.02
CA VAL A 270 -15.66 -8.58 -2.88
C VAL A 270 -16.53 -7.60 -3.65
N HIS A 271 -17.09 -6.58 -2.98
CA HIS A 271 -17.90 -5.55 -3.64
C HIS A 271 -17.13 -4.82 -4.75
N ARG A 272 -15.88 -4.42 -4.48
CA ARG A 272 -14.99 -3.80 -5.48
C ARG A 272 -14.70 -4.73 -6.65
N GLY A 273 -14.45 -6.00 -6.38
CA GLY A 273 -14.27 -7.04 -7.40
C GLY A 273 -15.50 -7.16 -8.30
N ALA A 274 -16.67 -7.31 -7.69
CA ALA A 274 -17.95 -7.39 -8.40
C ALA A 274 -18.24 -6.16 -9.27
N LYS A 275 -17.95 -4.95 -8.76
CA LYS A 275 -18.08 -3.70 -9.53
C LYS A 275 -17.18 -3.68 -10.76
N ARG A 276 -15.94 -4.18 -10.65
CA ARG A 276 -15.02 -4.30 -11.80
C ARG A 276 -15.51 -5.31 -12.81
N TYR A 277 -15.91 -6.50 -12.37
CA TYR A 277 -16.48 -7.52 -13.25
C TYR A 277 -17.71 -7.01 -14.01
N THR A 278 -18.61 -6.31 -13.31
CA THR A 278 -19.79 -5.69 -13.93
C THR A 278 -19.38 -4.66 -14.98
N TYR A 279 -18.43 -3.78 -14.65
CA TYR A 279 -17.91 -2.78 -15.60
C TYR A 279 -17.28 -3.42 -16.85
N TYR A 280 -16.46 -4.47 -16.67
CA TYR A 280 -15.84 -5.16 -17.80
C TYR A 280 -16.89 -5.85 -18.67
N SER A 281 -17.82 -6.57 -18.06
CA SER A 281 -18.82 -7.37 -18.77
C SER A 281 -19.84 -6.53 -19.53
N THR A 282 -20.31 -5.42 -18.93
CA THR A 282 -21.43 -4.64 -19.50
C THR A 282 -20.97 -3.38 -20.22
N ALA A 283 -20.17 -2.54 -19.56
CA ALA A 283 -19.83 -1.21 -20.06
C ALA A 283 -18.66 -1.24 -21.06
N MET A 284 -17.61 -2.01 -20.77
CA MET A 284 -16.43 -2.07 -21.62
C MET A 284 -16.71 -2.82 -22.92
N TYR A 285 -17.17 -4.08 -22.85
CA TYR A 285 -17.49 -4.85 -24.06
C TYR A 285 -18.59 -4.18 -24.89
N GLY A 286 -19.63 -3.63 -24.25
CA GLY A 286 -20.68 -2.89 -24.96
C GLY A 286 -20.14 -1.66 -25.71
N ARG A 287 -19.14 -0.95 -25.18
CA ARG A 287 -18.47 0.13 -25.92
C ARG A 287 -17.60 -0.39 -27.06
N MET A 288 -16.86 -1.47 -26.85
CA MET A 288 -16.03 -2.07 -27.89
C MET A 288 -16.86 -2.59 -29.07
N ILE A 289 -17.95 -3.30 -28.78
CA ILE A 289 -18.89 -3.83 -29.79
C ILE A 289 -19.51 -2.68 -30.58
N ARG A 290 -20.04 -1.65 -29.91
CA ARG A 290 -20.61 -0.48 -30.59
C ARG A 290 -19.59 0.24 -31.48
N LYS A 291 -18.34 0.35 -31.00
CA LYS A 291 -17.25 0.93 -31.80
C LYS A 291 -16.97 0.10 -33.06
N GLN A 292 -16.87 -1.22 -32.93
CA GLN A 292 -16.64 -2.12 -34.07
C GLN A 292 -17.79 -2.08 -35.09
N PHE A 293 -19.05 -2.06 -34.63
CA PHE A 293 -20.19 -1.92 -35.54
C PHE A 293 -20.20 -0.55 -36.24
N ALA A 294 -19.87 0.54 -35.55
CA ALA A 294 -19.77 1.87 -36.16
C ALA A 294 -18.68 1.90 -37.25
N GLU A 295 -17.51 1.30 -36.97
CA GLU A 295 -16.42 1.13 -37.94
C GLU A 295 -16.86 0.32 -39.16
N GLN A 296 -17.60 -0.79 -38.98
CA GLN A 296 -18.11 -1.62 -40.09
C GLN A 296 -19.19 -0.93 -40.93
N MET A 297 -20.01 -0.07 -40.34
CA MET A 297 -21.05 0.69 -41.07
C MET A 297 -20.51 1.92 -41.81
N GLY A 298 -19.19 2.16 -41.80
CA GLY A 298 -18.59 3.36 -42.39
C GLY A 298 -19.01 4.66 -41.71
N ARG A 299 -19.58 4.59 -40.50
CA ARG A 299 -19.93 5.76 -39.69
C ARG A 299 -18.74 6.08 -38.80
N SER A 300 -17.88 6.98 -39.25
CA SER A 300 -16.73 7.48 -38.48
C SER A 300 -17.11 8.39 -37.31
N ASP A 301 -18.40 8.70 -37.12
CA ASP A 301 -18.84 9.57 -36.05
C ASP A 301 -18.61 8.89 -34.69
N GLU A 302 -17.69 9.44 -33.90
CA GLU A 302 -17.41 8.96 -32.55
C GLU A 302 -18.71 8.88 -31.73
N PRO A 303 -18.99 7.74 -31.07
CA PRO A 303 -20.18 7.61 -30.26
C PRO A 303 -20.16 8.69 -29.16
N LYS A 304 -21.13 9.62 -29.21
CA LYS A 304 -21.34 10.62 -28.17
C LYS A 304 -21.40 9.92 -26.81
N LYS A 305 -20.57 10.36 -25.86
CA LYS A 305 -20.56 9.82 -24.50
C LYS A 305 -21.96 9.98 -23.90
N ILE A 306 -22.70 8.87 -23.77
CA ILE A 306 -23.92 8.82 -22.99
C ILE A 306 -23.48 9.01 -21.54
N LYS A 307 -23.87 10.15 -20.95
CA LYS A 307 -23.64 10.47 -19.53
C LYS A 307 -24.50 9.59 -18.65
#